data_AF-A0AAU7AIK0-F1
#
_entry.id   AF-A0AAU7AIK0-F1
#
_cell.length_a   1.000
_cell.length_b   1.000
_cell.length_c   1.000
_cell.angle_alpha   90.00
_cell.angle_beta   90.00
_cell.angle_gamma   90.00
#
_symmetry.space_group_name_H-M   'P 1'
#
loop_
_entity.id
_entity.type
_entity.pdbx_description
1 polymer ?
#
loop_
_entity_poly.entity_id
_entity_poly.type
_entity_poly.pdbx_seq_one_letter_code
_entity_poly.pdbx_strand_id
1 'polypeptide(L)' 'MNNTVLYLALGFFACGIGMQILFALIGESVAQDGILKEPFFLVPMGYLFCFIGFAFGLFAYVRS' A
#
# COMPACT_ATOMS: atom_id res chain seq x y z
N MET A 1 2.87 12.70 -21.70
CA MET A 1 2.93 12.04 -20.38
C MET A 1 3.94 10.89 -20.43
N ASN A 2 4.85 10.75 -19.46
CA ASN A 2 5.83 9.67 -19.48
C ASN A 2 5.17 8.39 -18.93
N ASN A 3 4.87 7.42 -19.80
CA ASN A 3 4.15 6.19 -19.45
C ASN A 3 4.80 5.43 -18.29
N THR A 4 6.12 5.57 -18.11
CA THR A 4 6.87 5.03 -16.98
C THR A 4 6.34 5.50 -15.62
N VAL A 5 5.96 6.78 -15.47
CA VAL A 5 5.46 7.31 -14.19
C VAL A 5 4.08 6.72 -13.86
N LEU A 6 3.24 6.55 -14.88
CA LEU A 6 1.92 5.92 -14.72
C LEU A 6 2.07 4.43 -14.32
N TYR A 7 2.99 3.69 -14.96
CA TYR A 7 3.26 2.31 -14.58
C TYR A 7 3.82 2.19 -13.16
N LEU A 8 4.68 3.11 -12.73
CA LEU A 8 5.16 3.17 -11.35
C LEU A 8 4.01 3.43 -10.36
N ALA A 9 3.14 4.38 -10.66
CA ALA A 9 1.96 4.68 -9.83
C ALA A 9 1.07 3.44 -9.65
N LEU A 10 0.75 2.75 -10.75
CA LEU A 10 -0.05 1.52 -10.73
C LEU A 10 0.64 0.40 -9.97
N GLY A 11 1.95 0.23 -10.16
CA GLY A 11 2.74 -0.80 -9.47
C GLY A 11 2.74 -0.62 -7.95
N PHE A 12 2.99 0.60 -7.46
CA PHE A 12 2.93 0.91 -6.04
C PHE A 12 1.52 0.72 -5.47
N PHE A 13 0.49 1.17 -6.19
CA PHE A 13 -0.88 1.02 -5.74
C PHE A 13 -1.31 -0.45 -5.65
N ALA A 14 -0.95 -1.26 -6.65
CA ALA A 14 -1.18 -2.70 -6.65
C ALA A 14 -0.44 -3.40 -5.49
N CYS A 15 0.80 -3.01 -5.21
CA CYS A 15 1.56 -3.52 -4.07
C CYS A 15 0.88 -3.20 -2.73
N GLY A 16 0.39 -1.96 -2.56
CA GLY A 16 -0.33 -1.55 -1.35
C GLY A 16 -1.65 -2.31 -1.12
N ILE A 17 -2.40 -2.59 -2.19
CA ILE A 17 -3.58 -3.48 -2.13
C ILE A 17 -3.15 -4.91 -1.78
N GLY A 18 -2.08 -5.41 -2.39
CA GLY A 18 -1.53 -6.74 -2.13
C GLY A 18 -1.19 -6.96 -0.66
N MET A 19 -0.61 -5.96 0.02
CA MET A 19 -0.30 -6.04 1.46
C MET A 19 -1.56 -6.14 2.32
N GLN A 20 -2.64 -5.43 1.96
CA GLN A 20 -3.92 -5.52 2.68
C GLN A 20 -4.58 -6.89 2.49
N ILE A 21 -4.49 -7.45 1.28
CA ILE A 21 -4.97 -8.82 1.02
C ILE A 21 -4.16 -9.83 1.83
N LEU A 22 -2.82 -9.71 1.84
CA LEU A 22 -1.95 -10.59 2.61
C LEU A 22 -2.24 -10.52 4.11
N PHE A 23 -2.48 -9.32 4.63
CA PHE A 23 -2.88 -9.13 6.02
C PHE A 23 -4.19 -9.88 6.34
N ALA A 24 -5.21 -9.76 5.50
CA ALA A 24 -6.46 -10.49 5.67
C ALA A 24 -6.30 -12.02 5.58
N LEU A 25 -5.33 -12.52 4.81
CA LEU A 25 -5.05 -13.96 4.67
C LEU A 25 -4.20 -14.52 5.82
N ILE A 26 -3.18 -13.80 6.26
CA ILE A 26 -2.30 -14.23 7.35
C ILE A 26 -3.03 -14.11 8.70
N GLY A 27 -3.93 -13.13 8.80
CA GLY A 27 -4.64 -12.82 10.02
C GLY A 27 -3.76 -12.10 11.03
N GLU A 28 -4.31 -11.88 12.20
CA GLU A 28 -3.74 -11.04 13.24
C GLU A 28 -4.21 -11.52 14.60
N SER A 29 -3.48 -11.14 15.65
CA SER A 29 -3.87 -11.48 17.01
C SER A 29 -3.82 -10.24 17.90
N VAL A 30 -4.80 -10.10 18.78
CA VAL A 30 -4.79 -9.06 19.81
C VAL A 30 -4.17 -9.67 21.06
N ALA A 31 -3.10 -9.05 21.56
CA ALA A 31 -2.46 -9.48 22.79
C ALA A 31 -3.33 -9.15 24.02
N GLN A 32 -3.02 -9.74 25.17
CA GLN A 32 -3.81 -9.56 26.41
C GLN A 32 -3.86 -8.10 26.89
N ASP A 33 -2.90 -7.28 26.48
CA ASP A 33 -2.84 -5.83 26.72
C ASP A 33 -3.69 -5.00 25.75
N GLY A 34 -4.39 -5.65 24.80
CA GLY A 34 -5.20 -5.01 23.78
C GLY A 34 -4.41 -4.48 22.59
N ILE A 35 -3.09 -4.73 22.52
CA ILE A 35 -2.26 -4.30 21.39
C ILE A 35 -2.42 -5.28 20.25
N LEU A 36 -2.60 -4.74 19.04
CA LEU A 36 -2.62 -5.53 17.82
C LEU A 36 -1.22 -6.04 17.50
N LYS A 37 -1.05 -7.37 17.51
CA LYS A 37 0.13 -8.02 16.96
C LYS A 37 -0.10 -8.32 15.49
N GLU A 38 0.28 -7.36 14.67
CA GLU A 38 0.28 -7.51 13.22
C GLU A 38 1.49 -8.35 12.78
N PRO A 39 1.28 -9.32 11.88
CA PRO A 39 2.37 -9.97 11.19
C PRO A 39 3.01 -9.00 10.19
N PHE A 40 4.33 -8.82 10.30
CA PHE A 40 5.17 -8.20 9.27
C PHE A 40 4.87 -6.74 8.86
N PHE A 41 4.19 -5.94 9.70
CA PHE A 41 3.91 -4.51 9.40
C PHE A 41 3.14 -4.32 8.06
N LEU A 42 2.30 -5.29 7.70
CA LEU A 42 1.58 -5.30 6.43
C LEU A 42 0.63 -4.10 6.28
N VAL A 43 -0.05 -3.69 7.35
CA VAL A 43 -0.97 -2.54 7.32
C VAL A 43 -0.22 -1.22 7.12
N PRO A 44 0.80 -0.87 7.93
CA PRO A 44 1.62 0.33 7.69
C PRO A 44 2.22 0.37 6.28
N MET A 45 2.79 -0.73 5.80
CA MET A 45 3.41 -0.79 4.47
C MET A 45 2.39 -0.71 3.35
N GLY A 46 1.22 -1.32 3.52
CA GLY A 46 0.11 -1.23 2.58
C GLY A 46 -0.32 0.22 2.33
N TYR A 47 -0.56 0.98 3.40
CA TYR A 47 -0.90 2.40 3.30
C TYR A 47 0.24 3.24 2.71
N LEU A 48 1.50 2.96 3.07
CA LEU A 48 2.65 3.66 2.51
C LEU A 48 2.71 3.49 0.98
N PHE A 49 2.55 2.26 0.48
CA PHE A 49 2.58 1.99 -0.95
C PHE A 49 1.36 2.58 -1.69
N CYS A 50 0.16 2.51 -1.10
CA CYS A 50 -1.01 3.20 -1.65
C CYS A 50 -0.79 4.72 -1.75
N PHE A 51 -0.21 5.33 -0.71
CA PHE A 51 0.10 6.76 -0.70
C PHE A 51 1.10 7.14 -1.79
N ILE A 52 2.20 6.39 -1.93
CA ILE A 52 3.21 6.61 -2.96
C ILE A 52 2.59 6.47 -4.35
N GLY A 53 1.81 5.41 -4.59
CA GLY A 53 1.11 5.20 -5.86
C GLY A 53 0.16 6.35 -6.20
N PHE A 54 -0.61 6.82 -5.21
CA PHE A 54 -1.49 7.98 -5.37
C PHE A 54 -0.71 9.26 -5.69
N ALA A 55 0.39 9.52 -4.98
CA ALA A 55 1.23 10.70 -5.22
C ALA A 55 1.83 10.70 -6.64
N PHE A 56 2.34 9.57 -7.12
CA PHE A 56 2.83 9.44 -8.50
C PHE A 56 1.70 9.58 -9.53
N GLY A 57 0.52 9.02 -9.26
CA GLY A 57 -0.66 9.17 -10.11
C GLY A 57 -1.11 10.63 -10.22
N LEU A 58 -1.18 11.33 -9.09
CA LEU A 58 -1.52 12.75 -9.05
C LEU A 58 -0.48 13.60 -9.80
N PHE A 59 0.82 13.32 -9.59
CA PHE A 59 1.90 14.00 -10.29
C PHE A 59 1.81 13.78 -11.81
N ALA A 60 1.52 12.54 -12.24
CA ALA A 60 1.32 12.23 -13.65
C ALA A 60 0.11 12.97 -14.23
N TYR A 61 -1.00 13.03 -13.49
CA TYR A 61 -2.22 13.73 -13.90
C TYR A 61 -2.00 15.24 -14.06
N VAL A 62 -1.37 15.89 -13.09
CA VAL A 62 -1.11 17.35 -13.12
C VAL A 62 -0.16 17.73 -14.28
N ARG A 63 0.71 16.81 -14.69
CA ARG A 63 1.71 17.04 -15.74
C ARG A 63 1.29 16.48 -17.11
N SER A 64 0.07 15.95 -17.22
CA SER A 64 -0.51 15.47 -18.47
C SER A 64 -1.30 16.56 -19.18
#